data_AF-A0A6J4CVQ2-F1
#
_entry.id   AF-A0A6J4CVQ2-F1
#
_cell.length_a   1.000
_cell.length_b   1.000
_cell.length_c   1.000
_cell.angle_alpha   90.00
_cell.angle_beta   90.00
_cell.angle_gamma   90.00
#
_symmetry.space_group_name_H-M   'P 1'
#
loop_
_entity.id
_entity.type
_entity.pdbx_description
1 polymer ?
#
loop_
_entity_poly.entity_id
_entity_poly.type
_entity_poly.pdbx_seq_one_letter_code
_entity_poly.pdbx_strand_id
1 'polypeptide(L)'
;MKKRIFILVDWENLRRRLTNLQGGCPIFGPPNFAYNNMDHLKAFFEAFLEPDEELKCIYFYLSESFVEAEARIIKNTHLKEKIEEYEENYPEEYEKFRSQSNLIQKFKHDLGNYTGFSKKHTDRQA
;
A
#
# COMPACT_ATOMS: atom_id res chain seq x y z
N MET A 1 -3.63 -23.91 -22.05
CA MET A 1 -3.52 -22.43 -22.07
C MET A 1 -3.62 -21.95 -20.63
N LYS A 2 -2.70 -21.11 -20.14
CA LYS A 2 -2.75 -20.62 -18.77
C LYS A 2 -3.92 -19.63 -18.58
N LYS A 3 -4.61 -19.72 -17.44
CA LYS A 3 -5.63 -18.75 -17.03
C LYS A 3 -4.94 -17.45 -16.64
N ARG A 4 -5.44 -16.33 -17.15
CA ARG A 4 -4.92 -15.01 -16.79
C ARG A 4 -5.70 -14.48 -15.61
N ILE A 5 -5.00 -14.09 -14.56
CA ILE A 5 -5.61 -13.62 -13.33
C ILE A 5 -5.11 -12.22 -12.98
N PHE A 6 -6.00 -11.49 -12.32
CA PHE A 6 -5.77 -10.15 -11.79
C PHE A 6 -6.17 -10.17 -10.32
N ILE A 7 -5.33 -9.62 -9.45
CA ILE A 7 -5.60 -9.53 -8.02
C ILE A 7 -6.00 -8.10 -7.70
N LEU A 8 -7.13 -7.94 -7.01
CA LEU A 8 -7.64 -6.67 -6.53
C LEU A 8 -7.47 -6.64 -5.02
N VAL A 9 -6.66 -5.73 -4.52
CA VAL A 9 -6.24 -5.68 -3.12
C VAL A 9 -6.77 -4.43 -2.46
N ASP A 10 -7.71 -4.61 -1.54
CA ASP A 10 -7.97 -3.59 -0.52
C ASP A 10 -6.78 -3.58 0.46
N TRP A 11 -5.88 -2.61 0.27
CA TRP A 11 -4.62 -2.60 0.99
C TRP A 11 -4.81 -2.38 2.48
N GLU A 12 -5.73 -1.51 2.88
CA GLU A 12 -5.91 -1.18 4.29
C GLU A 12 -6.47 -2.37 5.06
N ASN A 13 -7.41 -3.10 4.46
CA ASN A 13 -7.93 -4.33 5.04
C ASN A 13 -6.87 -5.45 5.09
N LEU A 14 -6.08 -5.63 4.03
CA LEU A 14 -5.02 -6.64 4.03
C LEU A 14 -3.92 -6.31 5.04
N ARG A 15 -3.42 -5.07 5.05
CA ARG A 15 -2.38 -4.57 5.95
C ARG A 15 -2.75 -4.79 7.41
N ARG A 16 -4.00 -4.47 7.79
CA ARG A 16 -4.51 -4.71 9.15
C ARG A 16 -4.52 -6.19 9.50
N ARG A 17 -4.93 -7.07 8.58
CA ARG A 17 -4.91 -8.52 8.81
C ARG A 17 -3.49 -9.06 8.96
N LEU A 18 -2.56 -8.64 8.10
CA LEU A 18 -1.15 -9.01 8.18
C LEU A 18 -0.53 -8.54 9.50
N THR A 19 -0.80 -7.30 9.92
CA THR A 19 -0.32 -6.76 11.21
C THR A 19 -0.83 -7.58 12.39
N ASN A 20 -2.13 -7.88 12.43
CA ASN A 20 -2.71 -8.69 13.50
C ASN A 20 -2.12 -10.11 13.51
N LEU A 21 -1.95 -10.72 12.34
CA LEU A 21 -1.34 -12.04 12.21
C LEU A 21 0.11 -12.03 12.72
N GLN A 22 0.89 -11.00 12.40
CA GLN A 22 2.25 -10.83 12.91
C GLN A 22 2.32 -10.64 14.42
N GLY A 23 1.33 -9.95 15.00
CA GLY A 23 1.21 -9.81 16.46
C GLY A 23 0.92 -11.14 17.16
N GLY A 24 0.11 -12.01 16.55
CA GLY A 24 -0.19 -13.35 17.07
C GLY A 24 0.83 -14.44 16.69
N CYS A 25 1.64 -14.19 15.66
CA CYS A 25 2.61 -15.12 15.11
C CYS A 25 3.90 -14.36 14.75
N PRO A 26 4.79 -14.10 15.73
CA PRO A 26 5.99 -13.29 15.51
C PRO A 26 6.95 -13.87 14.46
N ILE A 27 6.95 -15.20 14.27
CA ILE A 27 7.74 -15.86 13.22
C ILE A 27 7.27 -15.49 11.80
N PHE A 28 6.01 -15.08 11.64
CA PHE A 28 5.47 -14.51 10.41
C PHE A 28 5.77 -13.00 10.28
N GLY A 29 6.67 -12.47 11.10
CA GLY A 29 7.21 -11.12 11.03
C GLY A 29 8.54 -11.03 10.26
N PRO A 30 9.13 -9.83 10.18
CA PRO A 30 10.52 -9.67 9.75
C PRO A 30 11.48 -10.55 10.60
N PRO A 31 12.51 -11.14 9.99
CA PRO A 31 12.94 -10.96 8.61
C PRO A 31 12.16 -11.80 7.59
N ASN A 32 11.34 -12.76 8.01
CA ASN A 32 10.70 -13.74 7.12
C ASN A 32 9.63 -13.13 6.20
N PHE A 33 8.84 -12.19 6.74
CA PHE A 33 7.83 -11.49 5.94
C PHE A 33 7.67 -10.05 6.42
N ALA A 34 7.72 -9.11 5.46
CA ALA A 34 7.61 -7.68 5.70
C ALA A 34 6.65 -7.14 4.65
N TYR A 35 5.42 -6.80 5.06
CA TYR A 35 4.39 -6.36 4.12
C TYR A 35 4.70 -5.01 3.45
N ASN A 36 5.68 -4.25 3.94
CA ASN A 36 6.19 -3.05 3.27
C ASN A 36 7.33 -3.36 2.27
N ASN A 37 7.74 -4.62 2.13
CA ASN A 37 8.70 -5.06 1.12
C ASN A 37 7.93 -5.64 -0.08
N MET A 38 8.16 -5.08 -1.27
CA MET A 38 7.44 -5.45 -2.48
C MET A 38 7.70 -6.90 -2.92
N ASP A 39 8.92 -7.42 -2.76
CA ASP A 39 9.26 -8.80 -3.10
C ASP A 39 8.58 -9.79 -2.15
N HIS A 40 8.52 -9.46 -0.87
CA HIS A 40 7.78 -10.26 0.11
C HIS A 40 6.28 -10.28 -0.23
N LEU A 41 5.69 -9.13 -0.55
CA LEU A 41 4.29 -9.07 -1.01
C LEU A 41 4.07 -9.87 -2.29
N LYS A 42 4.98 -9.76 -3.27
CA LYS A 42 4.90 -10.52 -4.51
C LYS A 42 4.90 -12.02 -4.23
N ALA A 43 5.88 -12.51 -3.47
CA ALA A 43 5.96 -13.91 -3.08
C ALA A 43 4.70 -14.36 -2.32
N PHE A 44 4.16 -13.51 -1.44
CA PHE A 44 2.91 -13.78 -0.74
C PHE A 44 1.74 -13.99 -1.70
N PHE A 45 1.54 -13.11 -2.68
CA PHE A 45 0.46 -13.28 -3.66
C PHE A 45 0.70 -14.46 -4.60
N GLU A 46 1.95 -14.70 -5.00
CA GLU A 46 2.31 -15.83 -5.87
C GLU A 46 2.10 -17.19 -5.20
N ALA A 47 2.20 -17.26 -3.88
CA ALA A 47 1.96 -18.48 -3.11
C ALA A 47 0.50 -18.99 -3.20
N PHE A 48 -0.45 -18.15 -3.62
CA PHE A 48 -1.85 -18.51 -3.78
C PHE A 48 -2.23 -18.84 -5.24
N LEU A 49 -1.28 -18.81 -6.18
CA LEU A 49 -1.57 -19.08 -7.58
C LEU A 49 -1.57 -20.58 -7.86
N GLU A 50 -2.55 -21.03 -8.63
CA GLU A 50 -2.57 -22.40 -9.12
C GLU A 50 -1.55 -22.59 -10.28
N PRO A 51 -1.04 -23.82 -10.51
CA PRO A 51 -0.03 -24.06 -11.55
C PRO A 51 -0.46 -23.68 -12.98
N ASP A 52 -1.77 -23.70 -13.26
CA ASP A 52 -2.35 -23.30 -14.54
C ASP A 52 -2.70 -21.81 -14.63
N GLU A 53 -2.41 -21.03 -13.60
CA GLU A 53 -2.65 -19.58 -13.55
C GLU A 53 -1.39 -18.77 -13.90
N GLU A 54 -1.62 -17.56 -14.41
CA GLU A 54 -0.60 -16.57 -14.72
C GLU A 54 -1.06 -15.20 -14.23
N LEU A 55 -0.38 -14.67 -13.21
CA LEU A 55 -0.60 -13.33 -12.69
C LEU A 55 -0.24 -12.26 -13.71
N LYS A 56 -1.21 -11.41 -14.06
CA LYS A 56 -1.02 -10.29 -15.00
C LYS A 56 -0.80 -8.95 -14.32
N CYS A 57 -1.52 -8.71 -13.23
CA CYS A 57 -1.39 -7.47 -12.48
C CYS A 57 -1.97 -7.63 -11.07
N ILE A 58 -1.47 -6.82 -10.15
CA ILE A 58 -2.08 -6.59 -8.84
C ILE A 58 -2.46 -5.12 -8.75
N TYR A 59 -3.75 -4.85 -8.51
CA TYR A 59 -4.27 -3.52 -8.29
C TYR A 59 -4.45 -3.28 -6.79
N PHE A 60 -3.67 -2.35 -6.24
CA PHE A 60 -3.82 -1.93 -4.84
C PHE A 60 -4.75 -0.72 -4.76
N TYR A 61 -5.82 -0.87 -4.00
CA TYR A 61 -6.70 0.22 -3.58
C TYR A 61 -6.14 0.79 -2.29
N LEU A 62 -5.59 2.00 -2.40
CA LEU A 62 -4.96 2.74 -1.31
C LEU A 62 -5.82 3.94 -0.95
N SER A 63 -6.01 4.16 0.35
CA SER A 63 -6.63 5.38 0.85
C SER A 63 -5.81 6.60 0.44
N GLU A 64 -6.48 7.73 0.29
CA GLU A 64 -5.80 9.02 0.26
C GLU A 64 -5.06 9.22 1.59
N SER A 65 -3.81 9.68 1.51
CA SER A 65 -3.03 10.01 2.71
C SER A 65 -3.52 11.31 3.32
N PHE A 66 -3.38 11.48 4.63
CA PHE A 66 -3.77 12.72 5.30
C PHE A 66 -3.03 13.93 4.70
N VAL A 67 -1.73 13.82 4.37
CA VAL A 67 -0.98 14.91 3.72
C VAL A 67 -1.55 15.30 2.34
N GLU A 68 -1.98 14.34 1.53
CA GLU A 68 -2.64 14.63 0.24
C GLU A 68 -3.99 15.34 0.47
N ALA A 69 -4.77 14.86 1.44
CA ALA A 69 -6.05 15.45 1.81
C ALA A 69 -5.86 16.87 2.38
N GLU A 70 -4.91 17.05 3.29
CA GLU A 70 -4.51 18.30 3.94
C GLU A 70 -4.15 19.34 2.88
N ALA A 71 -3.24 19.02 1.95
CA ALA A 71 -2.82 19.91 0.87
C ALA A 71 -3.99 20.37 -0.03
N ARG A 72 -5.04 19.56 -0.15
CA ARG A 72 -6.28 19.97 -0.83
C ARG A 72 -7.14 20.86 0.06
N ILE A 73 -7.30 20.52 1.33
CA ILE A 73 -8.18 21.20 2.29
C ILE A 73 -7.68 22.62 2.59
N ILE A 74 -6.36 22.81 2.77
CA ILE A 74 -5.76 24.12 3.09
C ILE A 74 -5.95 25.18 1.99
N LYS A 75 -6.40 24.78 0.79
CA LYS A 75 -6.80 25.72 -0.27
C LYS A 75 -8.07 26.50 0.10
N ASN A 76 -8.84 26.02 1.08
CA ASN A 76 -9.98 26.73 1.65
C ASN A 76 -9.57 27.37 2.98
N THR A 77 -9.62 28.71 3.06
CA THR A 77 -9.15 29.48 4.22
C THR A 77 -9.80 29.06 5.54
N HIS A 78 -11.12 28.85 5.57
CA HIS A 78 -11.83 28.45 6.78
C HIS A 78 -11.50 27.03 7.26
N LEU A 79 -11.12 26.14 6.34
CA LEU A 79 -10.69 24.79 6.71
C LEU A 79 -9.22 24.74 7.10
N LYS A 80 -8.39 25.63 6.55
CA LYS A 80 -6.98 25.81 6.96
C LYS A 80 -6.87 26.19 8.43
N GLU A 81 -7.62 27.21 8.86
CA GLU A 81 -7.67 27.65 10.27
C GLU A 81 -8.06 26.50 11.21
N LYS A 82 -9.01 25.65 10.81
CA LYS A 82 -9.41 24.47 11.61
C LYS A 82 -8.33 23.40 11.70
N ILE A 83 -7.52 23.22 10.65
CA ILE A 83 -6.39 22.28 10.68
C ILE A 83 -5.30 22.82 11.61
N GLU A 84 -5.01 24.12 11.54
CA GLU A 84 -4.04 24.78 12.42
C GLU A 84 -4.47 24.71 13.88
N GLU A 85 -5.74 25.04 14.18
CA GLU A 85 -6.32 24.89 15.53
C GLU A 85 -6.26 23.43 16.02
N TYR A 86 -6.50 22.46 15.14
CA TYR A 86 -6.41 21.04 15.49
C TYR A 86 -4.95 20.61 15.76
N GLU A 87 -4.00 21.05 14.95
CA GLU A 87 -2.56 20.80 15.15
C GLU A 87 -2.07 21.38 16.48
N GLU A 88 -2.50 22.60 16.84
CA GLU A 88 -2.15 23.25 18.12
C GLU A 88 -2.76 22.52 19.33
N ASN A 89 -4.03 22.09 19.24
CA ASN A 89 -4.72 21.46 20.35
C ASN A 89 -4.38 19.97 20.51
N TYR A 90 -4.01 19.28 19.43
CA TYR A 90 -3.77 17.83 19.40
C TYR A 90 -2.48 17.45 18.62
N PRO A 91 -1.32 18.00 19.00
CA PRO A 91 -0.08 17.86 18.22
C PRO A 91 0.38 16.40 18.08
N GLU A 92 0.21 15.57 19.11
CA GLU A 92 0.59 14.16 19.07
C GLU A 92 -0.28 13.34 18.10
N GLU A 93 -1.60 13.62 18.07
CA GLU A 93 -2.52 12.92 17.18
C GLU A 93 -2.30 13.35 15.72
N TYR A 94 -2.05 14.65 15.51
CA TYR A 94 -1.71 15.20 14.21
C TYR A 94 -0.43 14.57 13.64
N GLU A 95 0.64 14.47 14.45
CA GLU A 95 1.89 13.84 14.03
C GLU A 95 1.72 12.34 13.74
N LYS A 96 0.82 11.66 14.46
CA LYS A 96 0.44 10.28 14.16
C LYS A 96 -0.23 10.15 12.78
N PHE A 97 -1.12 11.07 12.39
CA PHE A 97 -1.70 11.07 11.04
C PHE A 97 -0.69 11.41 9.94
N ARG A 98 0.24 12.33 10.22
CA ARG A 98 1.36 12.67 9.32
C ARG A 98 2.29 11.49 9.10
N SER A 99 2.73 10.82 10.16
CA SER A 99 3.61 9.65 10.05
C SER A 99 2.95 8.49 9.30
N GLN A 100 1.66 8.22 9.52
CA GLN A 100 0.89 7.25 8.74
C GLN A 100 0.82 7.64 7.25
N SER A 101 0.66 8.93 6.96
CA SER A 101 0.67 9.44 5.57
C SER A 101 1.99 9.20 4.88
N ASN A 102 3.11 9.46 5.56
CA ASN A 102 4.44 9.21 5.02
C ASN A 102 4.62 7.73 4.65
N LEU A 103 4.11 6.81 5.46
CA LEU A 103 4.13 5.38 5.15
C LEU A 103 3.28 5.05 3.92
N ILE A 104 2.07 5.61 3.80
CA ILE A 104 1.20 5.41 2.63
C ILE A 104 1.87 5.97 1.36
N GLN A 105 2.43 7.17 1.41
CA GLN A 105 3.11 7.79 0.27
C GLN A 105 4.36 7.02 -0.14
N LYS A 106 5.16 6.57 0.82
CA LYS A 106 6.31 5.70 0.55
C LYS A 106 5.85 4.40 -0.11
N PHE A 107 4.81 3.75 0.42
CA PHE A 107 4.27 2.54 -0.17
C PHE A 107 3.75 2.76 -1.60
N LYS A 108 3.00 3.85 -1.85
CA LYS A 108 2.55 4.26 -3.19
C LYS A 108 3.74 4.43 -4.14
N HIS A 109 4.79 5.10 -3.70
CA HIS A 109 6.01 5.32 -4.48
C HIS A 109 6.74 4.01 -4.78
N ASP A 110 6.94 3.15 -3.78
CA ASP A 110 7.61 1.86 -3.93
C ASP A 110 6.81 0.96 -4.89
N LEU A 111 5.48 0.93 -4.76
CA LEU A 111 4.60 0.20 -5.66
C LEU A 111 4.67 0.72 -7.10
N GLY A 112 4.67 2.04 -7.30
CA GLY A 112 4.74 2.65 -8.64
C GLY A 112 6.05 2.37 -9.37
N ASN A 113 7.15 2.21 -8.62
CA ASN A 113 8.47 1.89 -9.16
C ASN A 113 8.78 0.40 -9.21
N TYR A 114 7.94 -0.45 -8.60
CA TYR A 114 8.21 -1.87 -8.52
C TYR A 114 7.97 -2.58 -9.87
N THR A 115 9.01 -3.21 -10.39
CA THR A 115 9.00 -3.91 -11.68
C THR A 115 8.75 -5.41 -11.55
N GLY A 116 8.77 -5.95 -10.32
CA GLY A 116 8.69 -7.39 -10.07
C GLY A 116 7.36 -8.02 -10.42
N PHE A 117 6.25 -7.27 -10.48
CA PHE A 117 4.96 -7.79 -10.98
C PHE A 117 4.93 -8.01 -12.50
N SER A 118 6.06 -7.82 -13.19
CA SER A 118 6.32 -8.03 -14.62
C SER A 118 5.35 -7.32 -15.56
N LYS A 119 5.83 -6.23 -16.17
CA LYS A 119 5.42 -5.85 -17.53
C LYS A 119 6.00 -6.89 -18.49
N LYS A 120 5.20 -7.88 -18.91
CA LYS A 120 5.50 -8.55 -20.18
C LYS A 120 5.29 -7.51 -21.29
N HIS A 121 6.34 -6.78 -21.63
CA HIS A 121 6.41 -6.11 -22.92
C HIS A 121 6.20 -7.21 -23.96
N THR A 122 5.12 -7.05 -24.70
CA THR A 122 4.79 -7.84 -25.88
C THR A 122 6.00 -7.79 -26.80
N ASP A 123 6.62 -8.94 -27.06
CA ASP A 123 7.43 -9.14 -28.25
C ASP A 123 6.52 -8.84 -29.45
N ARG A 124 6.59 -7.62 -29.97
CA ARG A 124 6.18 -7.36 -31.35
C ARG A 124 7.27 -7.99 -32.21
N GLN A 125 7.07 -9.26 -32.57
CA GLN A 125 7.72 -9.83 -33.73
C GLN A 125 7.33 -8.98 -34.94
N ALA A 126 8.33 -8.39 -35.58
CA ALA A 126 8.27 -7.81 -36.92
C ALA A 126 9.17 -8.66 -37.81
#